data_AF-A0A1W9I5I8-F1
#
_entry.id   AF-A0A1W9I5I8-F1
#
_cell.length_a   1.000
_cell.length_b   1.000
_cell.length_c   1.000
_cell.angle_alpha   90.00
_cell.angle_beta   90.00
_cell.angle_gamma   90.00
#
_symmetry.space_group_name_H-M   'P 1'
#
loop_
_entity.id
_entity.type
_entity.pdbx_description
1 polymer ?
#
loop_
_entity_poly.entity_id
_entity_poly.type
_entity_poly.pdbx_seq_one_letter_code
_entity_poly.pdbx_strand_id
1 'polypeptide(L)'
;MDNVQAANMKTVMSKCAPLIDATRKKDEADPYVISLAMAKKAVIVTQENSLGPNSPRMNIPDACKVVGIQSINLLSFIREMKWIFRG
;
A
#
# COMPACT_ATOMS: atom_id res chain seq x y z
N MET A 1 -17.41 -5.91 -7.10
CA MET A 1 -16.45 -5.60 -6.03
C MET A 1 -16.94 -6.27 -4.76
N ASP A 2 -16.10 -7.07 -4.11
CA ASP A 2 -16.43 -7.68 -2.81
C ASP A 2 -16.74 -6.56 -1.80
N ASN A 3 -17.84 -6.68 -1.04
CA ASN A 3 -18.32 -5.65 -0.09
C ASN A 3 -17.23 -5.19 0.91
N VAL A 4 -16.31 -6.09 1.25
CA VAL A 4 -15.18 -5.85 2.16
C VAL A 4 -14.17 -4.86 1.55
N GLN A 5 -13.83 -4.99 0.27
CA GLN A 5 -12.86 -4.09 -0.38
C GLN A 5 -13.41 -2.67 -0.45
N ALA A 6 -14.70 -2.50 -0.78
CA ALA A 6 -15.34 -1.18 -0.81
C ALA A 6 -15.34 -0.50 0.57
N ALA A 7 -15.57 -1.25 1.65
CA ALA A 7 -15.45 -0.76 3.01
C ALA A 7 -13.99 -0.38 3.38
N ASN A 8 -13.02 -1.20 2.97
CA ASN A 8 -11.60 -0.92 3.16
C ASN A 8 -11.17 0.33 2.39
N MET A 9 -11.67 0.53 1.16
CA MET A 9 -11.38 1.71 0.35
C MET A 9 -11.77 2.99 1.08
N LYS A 10 -12.99 3.04 1.65
CA LYS A 10 -13.43 4.17 2.48
C LYS A 10 -12.49 4.40 3.67
N THR A 11 -12.04 3.32 4.31
CA THR A 11 -11.10 3.40 5.43
C THR A 11 -9.77 3.99 4.99
N VAL A 12 -9.17 3.48 3.91
CA VAL A 12 -7.89 3.97 3.38
C VAL A 12 -7.99 5.43 2.97
N MET A 13 -9.04 5.82 2.22
CA MET A 13 -9.22 7.21 1.79
C MET A 13 -9.43 8.17 2.97
N SER A 14 -10.09 7.71 4.05
CA SER A 14 -10.30 8.54 5.25
C SER A 14 -9.05 8.68 6.13
N LYS A 15 -8.27 7.61 6.30
CA LYS A 15 -7.10 7.56 7.19
C LYS A 15 -5.81 8.00 6.52
N CYS A 16 -5.73 7.87 5.20
CA CYS A 16 -4.54 8.11 4.39
C CYS A 16 -4.81 9.22 3.37
N ALA A 17 -5.53 10.29 3.76
CA ALA A 17 -5.82 11.41 2.85
C ALA A 17 -4.57 12.00 2.16
N PRO A 18 -3.39 12.12 2.83
CA PRO A 18 -2.16 12.59 2.18
C PRO A 18 -1.52 11.62 1.17
N LEU A 19 -2.06 10.41 1.00
CA LEU A 19 -1.67 9.46 -0.05
C LEU A 19 -2.19 9.91 -1.42
N ILE A 20 -3.28 10.68 -1.44
CA ILE A 20 -3.88 11.18 -2.67
C ILE A 20 -3.28 12.56 -2.97
N ASP A 21 -2.42 12.63 -3.98
CA ASP A 21 -1.87 13.90 -4.45
C ASP A 21 -2.99 14.71 -5.14
N ALA A 22 -3.45 15.79 -4.51
CA ALA A 22 -4.50 16.66 -5.06
C ALA A 22 -4.12 17.30 -6.42
N THR A 23 -2.82 17.31 -6.78
CA THR A 23 -2.33 17.90 -8.04
C THR A 23 -2.26 16.89 -9.19
N ARG A 24 -2.30 15.59 -8.88
CA ARG A 24 -2.39 14.51 -9.88
C ARG A 24 -3.85 14.06 -9.90
N LYS A 25 -4.50 14.06 -11.07
CA LYS A 25 -5.88 13.57 -11.24
C LYS A 25 -6.10 12.32 -10.39
N LYS A 26 -6.94 12.41 -9.35
CA LYS A 26 -7.43 11.34 -8.47
C LYS A 26 -6.84 9.97 -8.80
N ASP A 27 -5.59 9.74 -8.39
CA ASP A 27 -4.98 8.43 -8.58
C ASP A 27 -5.46 7.53 -7.43
N GLU A 28 -6.60 6.89 -7.66
CA GLU A 28 -7.21 5.96 -6.70
C GLU A 28 -6.51 4.58 -6.73
N ALA A 29 -5.45 4.42 -7.51
CA ALA A 29 -4.71 3.17 -7.62
C ALA A 29 -4.12 2.72 -6.27
N ASP A 30 -3.42 3.60 -5.55
CA ASP A 30 -2.77 3.23 -4.28
C ASP A 30 -3.81 2.86 -3.21
N PRO A 31 -4.88 3.66 -2.97
CA PRO A 31 -5.96 3.25 -2.08
C PRO A 31 -6.63 1.93 -2.50
N TYR A 32 -6.81 1.71 -3.81
CA TYR A 32 -7.44 0.49 -4.32
C TYR A 32 -6.59 -0.74 -4.00
N VAL A 33 -5.29 -0.71 -4.28
CA VAL A 33 -4.38 -1.84 -4.04
C VAL A 33 -4.25 -2.13 -2.53
N ILE A 34 -4.15 -1.09 -1.70
CA ILE A 34 -4.12 -1.24 -0.22
C ILE A 34 -5.43 -1.87 0.28
N SER A 35 -6.59 -1.40 -0.21
CA SER A 35 -7.89 -1.93 0.19
C SER A 35 -8.07 -3.41 -0.20
N LEU A 36 -7.51 -3.81 -1.35
CA LEU A 36 -7.49 -5.19 -1.81
C LEU A 36 -6.61 -6.05 -0.90
N ALA A 37 -5.42 -5.57 -0.54
CA ALA A 37 -4.53 -6.28 0.36
C ALA A 37 -5.14 -6.48 1.74
N MET A 38 -5.83 -5.47 2.28
CA MET A 38 -6.62 -5.61 3.51
C MET A 38 -7.69 -6.70 3.38
N ALA A 39 -8.43 -6.74 2.26
CA ALA A 39 -9.50 -7.72 2.05
C ALA A 39 -8.97 -9.16 1.87
N LYS A 40 -7.80 -9.31 1.25
CA LYS A 40 -7.16 -10.61 0.98
C LYS A 40 -6.17 -11.04 2.07
N LYS A 41 -5.96 -10.23 3.11
CA LYS A 41 -4.89 -10.41 4.12
C LYS A 41 -3.51 -10.59 3.46
N ALA A 42 -3.24 -9.82 2.41
CA ALA A 42 -2.02 -9.91 1.63
C ALA A 42 -0.96 -8.91 2.10
N VAL A 43 0.29 -9.16 1.70
CA VAL A 43 1.42 -8.24 1.87
C VAL A 43 1.55 -7.38 0.62
N ILE A 44 1.77 -6.08 0.80
CA ILE A 44 2.06 -5.17 -0.32
C ILE A 44 3.54 -5.25 -0.69
N VAL A 45 3.84 -5.39 -1.98
CA VAL A 45 5.20 -5.25 -2.50
C VAL A 45 5.29 -3.89 -3.20
N THR A 46 6.15 -2.99 -2.70
CA THR A 46 6.38 -1.66 -3.28
C THR A 46 7.86 -1.30 -3.29
N GLN A 47 8.30 -0.48 -4.24
CA GLN A 47 9.65 0.07 -4.30
C GLN A 47 9.76 1.48 -3.69
N GLU A 48 8.66 2.02 -3.17
CA GLU A 48 8.68 3.28 -2.43
C GLU A 48 9.30 3.10 -1.04
N ASN A 49 9.88 4.19 -0.54
CA ASN A 49 10.33 4.28 0.85
C ASN A 49 9.32 5.07 1.68
N SER A 50 9.23 4.72 2.97
CA SER A 50 8.50 5.52 3.96
C SER A 50 9.09 6.93 4.02
N LEU A 51 8.23 7.93 3.98
CA LEU A 51 8.60 9.35 4.15
C LEU A 51 8.68 9.73 5.64
N GLY A 52 8.14 8.89 6.53
CA GLY A 52 8.16 9.08 7.97
C GLY A 52 7.00 9.96 8.47
N PRO A 53 6.81 10.01 9.81
CA PRO A 53 5.61 10.59 10.42
C PRO A 53 5.50 12.12 10.30
N ASN A 54 6.60 12.81 9.98
CA ASN A 54 6.64 14.27 9.87
C ASN A 54 6.45 14.76 8.43
N SER A 55 6.29 13.85 7.46
CA SER A 55 6.08 14.23 6.07
C SER A 55 4.63 14.70 5.86
N PRO A 56 4.40 15.80 5.12
CA PRO A 56 3.06 16.23 4.73
C PRO A 56 2.45 15.32 3.65
N ARG A 57 3.21 14.38 3.11
CA ARG A 57 2.79 13.36 2.12
C ARG A 57 2.97 11.96 2.70
N MET A 58 2.20 11.03 2.16
CA MET A 58 2.25 9.62 2.54
C MET A 58 2.61 8.79 1.32
N ASN A 59 3.59 7.89 1.45
CA ASN A 59 3.84 6.84 0.46
C ASN A 59 3.16 5.54 0.88
N ILE A 60 3.14 4.54 0.00
CA ILE A 60 2.52 3.23 0.28
C ILE A 60 2.98 2.62 1.63
N PRO A 61 4.27 2.60 2.01
CA PRO A 61 4.68 2.01 3.29
C PRO A 61 4.10 2.73 4.52
N ASP A 62 3.97 4.05 4.45
CA ASP A 62 3.37 4.86 5.52
C ASP A 62 1.87 4.56 5.65
N ALA A 63 1.16 4.47 4.52
CA ALA A 63 -0.25 4.12 4.47
C ALA A 63 -0.50 2.69 4.99
N CYS A 64 0.33 1.73 4.58
CA CYS A 64 0.26 0.34 5.07
C CYS A 64 0.41 0.29 6.59
N LYS A 65 1.34 1.07 7.16
CA LYS A 65 1.53 1.18 8.61
C LYS A 65 0.29 1.76 9.32
N VAL A 66 -0.35 2.77 8.74
CA VAL A 66 -1.57 3.39 9.31
C VAL A 66 -2.75 2.41 9.35
N VAL A 67 -2.90 1.56 8.32
CA VAL A 67 -4.01 0.59 8.26
C VAL A 67 -3.65 -0.78 8.82
N GLY A 68 -2.41 -0.97 9.30
CA GLY A 68 -1.97 -2.18 9.99
C GLY A 68 -1.70 -3.37 9.08
N ILE A 69 -1.30 -3.15 7.82
CA ILE A 69 -0.87 -4.22 6.91
C ILE A 69 0.63 -4.14 6.65
N GLN A 70 1.24 -5.29 6.35
CA GLN A 70 2.66 -5.36 6.03
C GLN A 70 2.92 -4.90 4.59
N SER A 71 4.00 -4.15 4.41
CA SER A 71 4.60 -3.87 3.11
C SER A 71 6.07 -4.25 3.11
N ILE A 72 6.56 -4.83 2.02
CA ILE A 72 7.96 -5.20 1.80
C ILE A 72 8.46 -4.65 0.45
N ASN A 73 9.77 -4.56 0.28
CA ASN A 73 10.36 -4.24 -1.03
C ASN A 73 10.51 -5.47 -1.92
N LEU A 74 10.81 -5.26 -3.20
CA LEU A 74 10.94 -6.34 -4.17
C LEU A 74 12.02 -7.35 -3.77
N LEU A 75 13.15 -6.89 -3.22
CA LEU A 75 14.24 -7.77 -2.83
C LEU A 75 13.85 -8.66 -1.63
N SER A 76 13.12 -8.12 -0.66
CA SER A 76 12.55 -8.89 0.44
C SER A 76 11.56 -9.93 -0.08
N PHE A 77 10.69 -9.56 -1.02
CA PHE A 77 9.76 -10.50 -1.65
C PHE A 77 10.48 -11.64 -2.37
N ILE A 78 11.49 -11.33 -3.20
CA ILE A 78 12.31 -12.34 -3.89
C ILE A 78 12.95 -13.31 -2.90
N ARG A 79 13.46 -12.80 -1.78
CA ARG A 79 14.05 -13.62 -0.71
C ARG A 79 13.02 -14.52 -0.03
N GLU A 80 11.83 -13.99 0.30
CA GLU A 80 10.73 -14.75 0.90
C GLU A 80 10.25 -15.89 -0.02
N MET A 81 10.16 -15.61 -1.32
CA MET A 81 9.75 -16.59 -2.32
C MET A 81 10.86 -17.59 -2.70
N LYS A 82 12.08 -17.41 -2.16
CA LYS A 82 13.25 -18.28 -2.39
C LYS A 82 13.54 -18.49 -3.88
N TRP A 83 13.44 -17.43 -4.68
CA TRP A 83 13.71 -17.53 -6.11
C TRP A 83 15.17 -17.89 -6.37
N ILE A 84 15.38 -18.80 -7.32
CA ILE A 84 16.70 -19.19 -7.81
C ILE A 84 16.83 -18.64 -9.22
N PHE A 85 17.78 -17.74 -9.42
CA PHE A 85 18.11 -17.20 -10.73
C PHE A 85 19.13 -18.13 -11.39
N ARG A 86 18.74 -18.71 -12.54
CA ARG A 86 19.66 -19.47 -13.39
C ARG A 86 20.03 -18.59 -14.58
N GLY A 87 21.33 -18.45 -14.82
CA GLY A 87 21.88 -17.81 -16.00
C GLY A 87 21.94 -18.75 -17.19
#